data_AF-A0A7V0IS99-F1
#
_entry.id   AF-A0A7V0IS99-F1
#
_cell.length_a   1.000
_cell.length_b   1.000
_cell.length_c   1.000
_cell.angle_alpha   90.00
_cell.angle_beta   90.00
_cell.angle_gamma   90.00
#
_symmetry.space_group_name_H-M   'P 1'
#
loop_
_entity.id
_entity.type
_entity.pdbx_description
1 polymer ?
#
loop_
_entity_poly.entity_id
_entity_poly.type
_entity_poly.pdbx_seq_one_letter_code
_entity_poly.pdbx_strand_id
1 'polypeptide(L)'
;MDDERFLVTGSGGCIGAWAVAALVREGTPVVAFDVSDDRHRIRLVLDDTQLAGLVARKGDIRDLATVEQVVDEEGITHILH
;
A
#
# COMPACT_ATOMS: atom_id res chain seq x y z
N MET A 1 -3.88 -13.97 16.54
CA MET A 1 -3.63 -12.56 16.25
C MET A 1 -4.38 -12.32 14.98
N ASP A 2 -5.39 -11.45 15.00
CA ASP A 2 -6.18 -11.19 13.79
C ASP A 2 -5.22 -10.77 12.68
N ASP A 3 -5.42 -11.31 11.47
CA ASP A 3 -4.48 -11.18 10.35
C ASP A 3 -4.56 -9.73 9.83
N GLU A 4 -3.81 -8.83 10.47
CA GLU A 4 -3.78 -7.41 10.12
C GLU A 4 -3.28 -7.24 8.68
N ARG A 5 -3.96 -6.39 7.92
CA ARG A 5 -3.64 -6.09 6.54
C ARG A 5 -4.04 -4.68 6.21
N PHE A 6 -3.04 -3.91 5.79
CA PHE A 6 -3.16 -2.46 5.63
C PHE A 6 -3.32 -2.09 4.16
N LEU A 7 -4.24 -1.16 3.90
CA LEU A 7 -4.27 -0.39 2.66
C LEU A 7 -3.65 0.98 2.94
N VAL A 8 -2.51 1.29 2.32
CA VAL A 8 -1.89 2.62 2.39
C VAL A 8 -2.25 3.38 1.13
N THR A 9 -3.09 4.40 1.28
CA THR A 9 -3.46 5.29 0.17
C THR A 9 -2.42 6.41 0.02
N GLY A 10 -2.30 7.00 -1.18
CA GLY A 10 -1.25 7.98 -1.46
C GLY A 10 0.16 7.40 -1.28
N SER A 11 0.33 6.11 -1.53
CA SER A 11 1.57 5.36 -1.28
C SER A 11 2.79 5.83 -2.09
N GLY A 12 2.59 6.52 -3.22
CA GLY A 12 3.64 7.19 -3.98
C GLY A 12 4.06 8.56 -3.39
N GLY A 13 3.31 9.03 -2.38
CA GLY A 13 3.62 10.22 -1.58
C GLY A 13 4.87 10.05 -0.72
N CYS A 14 5.31 11.16 -0.09
CA CYS A 14 6.43 11.10 0.86
C CYS A 14 6.07 10.24 2.08
N ILE A 15 4.96 10.56 2.75
CA ILE A 15 4.53 9.86 3.97
C ILE A 15 4.05 8.44 3.64
N GLY A 16 3.26 8.28 2.57
CA GLY A 16 2.78 6.96 2.14
C GLY A 16 3.92 5.99 1.85
N ALA A 17 4.98 6.43 1.17
CA ALA A 17 6.14 5.57 0.90
C ALA A 17 6.86 5.11 2.18
N TRP A 18 7.02 6.00 3.16
CA TRP A 18 7.61 5.65 4.46
C TRP A 18 6.70 4.76 5.30
N ALA A 19 5.39 4.96 5.26
CA ALA A 19 4.41 4.10 5.93
C ALA A 19 4.42 2.67 5.36
N VAL A 20 4.39 2.53 4.02
CA VAL A 20 4.56 1.23 3.35
C VAL A 20 5.87 0.59 3.77
N ALA A 21 6.98 1.34 3.76
CA ALA A 21 8.28 0.80 4.12
C ALA A 21 8.37 0.34 5.58
N ALA A 22 7.70 1.03 6.51
CA ALA A 22 7.61 0.61 7.90
C ALA A 22 6.89 -0.74 8.03
N LEU A 23 5.70 -0.87 7.43
CA LEU A 23 4.90 -2.10 7.46
C LEU A 23 5.61 -3.29 6.81
N VAL A 24 6.25 -3.09 5.65
CA VAL A 24 7.03 -4.14 4.98
C VAL A 24 8.18 -4.66 5.85
N ARG A 25 8.89 -3.76 6.55
CA ARG A 25 10.02 -4.16 7.42
C ARG A 25 9.57 -4.84 8.70
N GLU A 26 8.38 -4.51 9.19
CA GLU A 26 7.74 -5.18 10.33
C GLU A 26 7.20 -6.57 9.95
N GLY A 27 7.03 -6.85 8.65
CA GLY A 27 6.43 -8.09 8.16
C GLY A 27 4.90 -8.05 8.16
N THR A 28 4.31 -6.87 8.35
CA THR A 28 2.86 -6.66 8.34
C THR A 28 2.36 -6.56 6.90
N PRO A 29 1.37 -7.37 6.47
CA PRO A 29 0.79 -7.31 5.13
C PRO A 29 0.29 -5.91 4.76
N VAL A 30 0.75 -5.40 3.60
CA VAL A 30 0.38 -4.06 3.12
C VAL A 30 0.14 -4.05 1.61
N VAL A 31 -0.91 -3.34 1.21
CA VAL A 31 -1.24 -2.99 -0.18
C VAL A 31 -1.00 -1.51 -0.39
N ALA A 32 -0.10 -1.18 -1.31
CA ALA A 32 0.18 0.18 -1.72
C ALA A 32 -0.86 0.66 -2.74
N PHE A 33 -1.63 1.70 -2.42
CA PHE A 33 -2.65 2.26 -3.29
C PHE A 33 -2.32 3.71 -3.67
N ASP A 34 -2.32 4.01 -4.96
CA ASP A 34 -2.05 5.37 -5.46
C ASP A 34 -2.66 5.59 -6.85
N VAL A 35 -2.96 6.84 -7.18
CA VAL A 35 -3.46 7.25 -8.50
C VAL A 35 -2.38 7.10 -9.58
N SER A 36 -1.11 7.19 -9.17
CA SER A 36 0.07 7.03 -10.02
C SER A 36 0.69 5.64 -9.84
N ASP A 37 1.28 5.09 -10.90
CA ASP A 37 2.15 3.92 -10.85
C ASP A 37 3.62 4.28 -10.56
N ASP A 38 3.91 5.56 -10.33
CA ASP A 38 5.24 6.03 -9.98
C ASP A 38 5.67 5.54 -8.59
N ARG A 39 6.51 4.50 -8.58
CA ARG A 39 7.13 3.95 -7.38
C ARG A 39 8.47 4.61 -7.01
N HIS A 40 8.87 5.73 -7.63
CA HIS A 40 10.17 6.35 -7.39
C HIS A 40 10.50 6.52 -5.90
N ARG A 41 9.59 7.10 -5.11
CA ARG A 41 9.82 7.32 -3.67
C ARG A 41 9.87 6.02 -2.87
N ILE A 42 9.05 5.03 -3.21
CA ILE A 42 9.09 3.71 -2.56
C ILE A 42 10.45 3.03 -2.83
N ARG A 43 10.99 3.15 -4.05
CA ARG A 43 12.32 2.61 -4.40
C ARG A 43 13.49 3.28 -3.68
N LEU A 44 13.28 4.48 -3.10
CA LEU A 44 14.31 5.12 -2.26
C LEU A 44 14.38 4.53 -0.86
N VAL A 45 13.33 3.82 -0.41
CA VAL A 45 13.21 3.34 0.97
C VAL A 45 13.09 1.82 1.07
N LEU A 46 12.77 1.10 0.01
CA LEU A 46 12.74 -0.36 -0.04
C LEU A 46 13.83 -0.90 -0.96
N ASP A 47 14.40 -2.06 -0.60
CA ASP A 47 15.28 -2.81 -1.49
C ASP A 47 14.50 -3.59 -2.57
N ASP A 48 15.20 -4.11 -3.57
CA ASP A 48 14.59 -4.82 -4.70
C ASP A 48 13.81 -6.08 -4.29
N THR A 49 14.22 -6.75 -3.21
CA THR A 49 13.53 -7.96 -2.72
C THR A 49 12.21 -7.58 -2.06
N GLN A 50 12.23 -6.54 -1.23
CA GLN A 50 11.05 -5.97 -0.59
C GLN A 50 10.06 -5.41 -1.62
N LEU A 51 10.57 -4.71 -2.64
CA LEU A 51 9.77 -4.18 -3.74
C LEU A 51 9.10 -5.28 -4.56
N ALA A 52 9.79 -6.39 -4.83
CA ALA A 52 9.25 -7.51 -5.60
C ALA A 52 8.07 -8.18 -4.89
N GLY A 53 8.06 -8.19 -3.55
CA GLY A 53 6.95 -8.70 -2.75
C GLY A 53 5.81 -7.71 -2.51
N LEU A 54 5.98 -6.42 -2.83
CA LEU A 54 4.99 -5.39 -2.53
C LEU A 54 3.81 -5.45 -3.50
N VAL A 55 2.65 -5.80 -2.97
CA VAL A 55 1.36 -5.65 -3.66
C VAL A 55 1.05 -4.17 -3.83
N ALA A 56 0.79 -3.74 -5.07
CA ALA A 56 0.29 -2.40 -5.33
C ALA A 56 -0.93 -2.43 -6.24
N ARG A 57 -1.86 -1.51 -5.98
CA ARG A 57 -3.09 -1.29 -6.72
C ARG A 57 -3.11 0.16 -7.17
N LYS A 58 -3.24 0.39 -8.47
CA LYS A 58 -3.45 1.73 -9.00
C LYS A 58 -4.93 2.06 -8.91
N GLY A 59 -5.28 3.20 -8.35
CA GLY A 59 -6.66 3.65 -8.26
C GLY A 59 -6.78 5.05 -7.68
N ASP A 60 -7.93 5.67 -7.91
CA ASP A 60 -8.23 6.99 -7.38
C ASP A 60 -9.01 6.83 -6.07
N ILE A 61 -8.53 7.42 -4.98
CA ILE A 61 -9.20 7.38 -3.67
C ILE A 61 -10.59 8.06 -3.70
N ARG A 62 -10.84 8.90 -4.71
CA ARG A 62 -12.15 9.54 -4.93
C ARG A 62 -13.18 8.60 -5.54
N ASP A 63 -12.76 7.46 -6.08
CA ASP A 63 -13.65 6.43 -6.60
C ASP A 63 -13.93 5.37 -5.53
N LEU A 64 -15.07 5.53 -4.85
CA LEU A 64 -15.48 4.64 -3.76
C LEU A 64 -15.57 3.18 -4.20
N ALA A 65 -16.10 2.90 -5.40
CA ALA A 65 -16.29 1.53 -5.87
C ALA A 65 -14.93 0.82 -6.05
N THR A 66 -13.92 1.55 -6.55
CA THR A 66 -12.57 1.02 -6.64
C THR A 66 -11.97 0.73 -5.26
N VAL A 67 -12.21 1.59 -4.27
CA VAL A 67 -11.71 1.39 -2.90
C VAL A 67 -12.39 0.18 -2.25
N GLU A 68 -13.72 0.06 -2.36
CA GLU A 68 -14.50 -1.07 -1.87
C GLU A 68 -14.01 -2.39 -2.47
N GLN A 69 -13.83 -2.42 -3.80
CA GLN A 69 -13.30 -3.59 -4.49
C GLN A 69 -11.92 -4.00 -3.95
N VAL A 70 -10.99 -3.06 -3.78
CA VAL A 70 -9.65 -3.38 -3.24
C VAL A 70 -9.72 -3.86 -1.79
N VAL A 71 -10.58 -3.25 -0.97
CA VAL A 71 -10.78 -3.65 0.42
C VAL A 71 -11.28 -5.09 0.50
N ASP A 72 -12.26 -5.44 -0.32
CA ASP A 72 -12.85 -6.78 -0.34
C ASP A 72 -11.90 -7.83 -0.93
N GLU A 73 -11.31 -7.56 -2.11
CA GLU A 73 -10.42 -8.49 -2.81
C GLU A 73 -9.16 -8.81 -2.00
N GLU A 74 -8.59 -7.80 -1.34
CA GLU A 74 -7.37 -7.95 -0.57
C GLU A 74 -7.65 -8.29 0.90
N GLY A 75 -8.90 -8.32 1.37
CA GLY A 75 -9.22 -8.58 2.78
C GLY A 75 -8.58 -7.56 3.74
N ILE A 76 -8.69 -6.27 3.40
CA ILE A 76 -8.11 -5.17 4.18
C ILE A 76 -8.83 -5.02 5.52
N THR A 77 -8.07 -4.87 6.60
CA THR A 77 -8.59 -4.66 7.95
C THR A 77 -8.33 -3.25 8.47
N HIS A 78 -7.33 -2.56 7.92
CA HIS A 78 -6.91 -1.22 8.34
C HIS A 78 -6.60 -0.34 7.14
N ILE A 79 -6.99 0.93 7.19
CA ILE A 79 -6.70 1.91 6.14
C ILE A 79 -5.86 3.04 6.72
N LEU A 80 -4.76 3.36 6.04
CA LEU A 80 -3.93 4.53 6.31
C LEU A 80 -4.12 5.55 5.17
N HIS A 81 -4.61 6.74 5.52
CA HIS A 81 -4.89 7.84 4.60
C HIS A 81 -4.13 9.10 5.01
#